data_AF-A0AAU9XFE0-F1
#
_entry.id   AF-A0AAU9XFE0-F1
#
_cell.length_a   1.000
_cell.length_b   1.000
_cell.length_c   1.000
_cell.angle_alpha   90.00
_cell.angle_beta   90.00
_cell.angle_gamma   90.00
#
_symmetry.space_group_name_H-M   'P 1'
#
loop_
_entity.id
_entity.type
_entity.pdbx_description
1 polymer ?
#
loop_
_entity_poly.entity_id
_entity_poly.type
_entity_poly.pdbx_seq_one_letter_code
_entity_poly.pdbx_strand_id
1 'polypeptide(L)'
;MRTTLAIIFLLAGIDYTAATKHKAAAPPKEDGVPSGSSECDPPLRDDYCLNGGTCFKLPGVAGSHCVCPKGFEGARCQDVTIDFDKSGENSN
;
A
#
# COMPACT_ATOMS: atom_id res chain seq x y z
N MET A 1 -22.70 -30.77 -31.61
CA MET A 1 -21.62 -31.09 -30.64
C MET A 1 -20.86 -29.81 -30.32
N ARG A 2 -21.34 -29.02 -29.36
CA ARG A 2 -20.69 -27.80 -28.77
C ARG A 2 -21.63 -27.00 -27.85
N THR A 3 -22.83 -27.50 -27.56
CA THR A 3 -23.82 -26.81 -26.73
C THR A 3 -24.01 -27.43 -25.34
N THR A 4 -23.24 -28.46 -24.99
CA THR A 4 -23.34 -29.17 -23.69
C THR A 4 -22.47 -28.59 -22.57
N LEU A 5 -21.53 -27.68 -22.86
CA LEU A 5 -20.63 -27.11 -21.82
C LEU A 5 -21.13 -25.80 -21.20
N ALA A 6 -22.02 -25.05 -21.86
CA ALA A 6 -22.53 -23.79 -21.32
C ALA A 6 -23.63 -23.97 -20.25
N ILE A 7 -24.30 -25.12 -20.23
CA ILE A 7 -25.45 -25.39 -19.33
C ILE A 7 -24.98 -25.87 -17.94
N ILE A 8 -23.78 -26.47 -17.85
CA ILE A 8 -23.21 -26.91 -16.56
C ILE A 8 -22.87 -25.70 -15.66
N PHE A 9 -22.57 -24.55 -16.26
CA PHE A 9 -22.29 -23.31 -15.53
C PHE A 9 -23.53 -22.59 -14.97
N LEU A 10 -24.75 -23.03 -15.31
CA LEU A 10 -25.98 -22.42 -14.77
C LEU A 10 -26.52 -23.13 -13.51
N LEU A 11 -26.01 -24.32 -13.18
CA LEU A 11 -26.46 -25.10 -12.00
C LEU A 11 -25.52 -24.97 -10.81
N ALA A 12 -24.24 -24.66 -11.05
CA ALA A 12 -23.34 -24.14 -10.05
C ALA A 12 -23.29 -22.63 -10.26
N GLY A 13 -23.95 -21.84 -9.43
CA GLY A 13 -24.00 -20.37 -9.53
C GLY A 13 -22.62 -19.72 -9.34
N ILE A 14 -21.71 -19.95 -10.28
CA ILE A 14 -20.35 -19.43 -10.27
C ILE A 14 -20.36 -18.23 -11.22
N ASP A 15 -20.66 -17.06 -10.65
CA ASP A 15 -20.48 -15.77 -11.30
C ASP A 15 -18.99 -15.59 -11.66
N TYR A 16 -18.62 -15.85 -12.92
CA TYR A 16 -17.26 -15.67 -13.44
C TYR A 16 -16.79 -14.19 -13.44
N THR A 17 -17.66 -13.27 -13.02
CA THR A 17 -17.41 -11.82 -12.93
C THR A 17 -16.84 -11.38 -11.58
N ALA A 18 -16.59 -12.29 -10.64
CA ALA A 18 -15.89 -11.98 -9.40
C ALA A 18 -14.36 -11.85 -9.62
N ALA A 19 -13.95 -11.04 -10.61
CA ALA A 19 -12.63 -10.44 -10.58
C ALA A 19 -12.57 -9.62 -9.28
N THR A 20 -11.63 -9.99 -8.42
CA THR A 20 -11.42 -9.43 -7.10
C THR A 20 -11.44 -7.90 -7.15
N LYS A 21 -12.58 -7.30 -6.80
CA LYS A 21 -12.61 -5.95 -6.27
C LYS A 21 -11.80 -6.01 -4.98
N HIS A 22 -10.49 -5.84 -5.09
CA HIS A 22 -9.69 -5.38 -3.98
C HIS A 22 -10.19 -3.97 -3.69
N LYS A 23 -11.28 -3.88 -2.92
CA LYS A 23 -11.60 -2.68 -2.18
C LYS A 23 -10.49 -2.58 -1.15
N ALA A 24 -9.36 -2.02 -1.58
CA ALA A 24 -8.29 -1.67 -0.69
C ALA A 24 -8.96 -0.81 0.40
N ALA A 25 -8.97 -1.32 1.63
CA ALA A 25 -9.19 -0.45 2.77
C ALA A 25 -8.28 0.75 2.54
N ALA A 26 -8.85 1.97 2.59
CA ALA A 26 -8.02 3.16 2.48
C ALA A 26 -6.86 2.97 3.47
N PRO A 27 -5.60 3.09 3.03
CA PRO A 27 -4.49 2.96 3.94
C PRO A 27 -4.73 3.94 5.10
N PRO A 28 -4.31 3.59 6.34
CA PRO A 28 -4.33 4.55 7.42
C PRO A 28 -3.68 5.84 6.89
N LYS A 29 -4.31 6.98 7.12
CA LYS A 29 -3.75 8.27 6.71
C LYS A 29 -2.44 8.44 7.47
N GLU A 30 -1.34 7.98 6.89
CA GLU A 30 0.00 8.32 7.33
C GLU A 30 0.17 9.78 6.96
N ASP A 31 0.31 10.63 7.97
CA ASP A 31 0.56 12.07 7.82
C ASP A 31 1.88 12.25 7.06
N GLY A 32 1.82 12.27 5.72
CA GLY A 32 3.01 12.28 4.87
C GLY A 32 2.79 11.83 3.42
N VAL A 33 1.66 11.21 3.07
CA VAL A 33 1.37 10.84 1.66
C VAL A 33 0.88 12.06 0.87
N PRO A 34 1.54 12.46 -0.23
CA PRO A 34 1.11 13.61 -1.02
C PRO A 34 -0.21 13.36 -1.78
N SER A 35 -1.09 14.36 -1.81
CA SER A 35 -2.36 14.29 -2.54
C SER A 35 -2.10 14.22 -4.05
N GLY A 36 -2.40 13.07 -4.66
CA GLY A 36 -2.15 12.79 -6.07
C GLY A 36 -1.13 11.69 -6.34
N SER A 37 -0.56 11.07 -5.29
CA SER A 37 0.21 9.84 -5.46
C SER A 37 -0.69 8.62 -5.64
N SER A 38 -0.23 7.64 -6.43
CA SER A 38 -0.82 6.31 -6.51
C SER A 38 -0.07 5.34 -5.62
N GLU A 39 -0.77 4.38 -5.03
CA GLU A 39 -0.16 3.24 -4.34
C GLU A 39 0.79 2.45 -5.27
N CYS A 40 1.79 1.77 -4.71
CA CYS A 40 2.65 0.88 -5.49
C CYS A 40 1.92 -0.41 -5.92
N ASP A 41 2.32 -0.98 -7.06
CA ASP A 41 1.80 -2.28 -7.52
C ASP A 41 2.49 -3.44 -6.77
N PRO A 42 1.79 -4.54 -6.45
CA PRO A 42 2.43 -5.76 -5.92
C PRO A 42 3.47 -6.35 -6.90
N PRO A 43 4.59 -6.95 -6.42
CA PRO A 43 4.95 -7.19 -5.02
C PRO A 43 5.69 -6.02 -4.35
N LEU A 44 6.03 -4.97 -5.11
CA LEU A 44 6.83 -3.84 -4.59
C LEU A 44 6.16 -3.18 -3.40
N ARG A 45 4.83 -3.06 -3.40
CA ARG A 45 4.08 -2.49 -2.28
C ARG A 45 4.39 -3.13 -0.93
N ASP A 46 4.60 -4.44 -0.91
CA ASP A 46 4.65 -5.22 0.33
C ASP A 46 6.08 -5.33 0.88
N ASP A 47 7.10 -5.30 0.01
CA ASP A 47 8.51 -5.53 0.39
C ASP A 47 9.43 -4.30 0.18
N TYR A 48 8.99 -3.28 -0.56
CA TYR A 48 9.84 -2.13 -0.86
C TYR A 48 10.06 -1.24 0.37
N CYS A 49 9.00 -0.85 1.07
CA CYS A 49 9.12 -0.05 2.29
C CYS A 49 9.21 -0.98 3.52
N LEU A 50 10.29 -0.86 4.27
CA LEU A 50 10.55 -1.67 5.46
C LEU A 50 9.86 -1.08 6.69
N ASN A 51 9.84 -1.83 7.79
CA ASN A 51 9.38 -1.38 9.11
C ASN A 51 7.95 -0.79 9.12
N GLY A 52 7.07 -1.24 8.23
CA GLY A 52 5.69 -0.78 8.15
C GLY A 52 5.48 0.52 7.36
N GLY A 53 6.47 0.96 6.58
CA GLY A 53 6.31 2.11 5.69
C GLY A 53 5.29 1.88 4.57
N THR A 54 4.70 2.98 4.07
CA THR A 54 3.70 2.96 2.98
C THR A 54 4.33 3.37 1.66
N CYS A 55 4.15 2.55 0.61
CA CYS A 55 4.74 2.77 -0.71
C CYS A 55 3.83 3.60 -1.62
N PHE A 56 4.38 4.63 -2.25
CA PHE A 56 3.63 5.44 -3.21
C PHE A 56 4.48 5.85 -4.42
N LYS A 57 3.80 6.16 -5.52
CA LYS A 57 4.39 6.68 -6.75
C LYS A 57 3.82 8.06 -7.02
N LEU A 58 4.70 9.00 -7.36
CA LEU A 58 4.32 10.35 -7.73
C LEU A 58 4.15 10.45 -9.25
N PRO A 59 3.07 11.06 -9.75
CA PRO A 59 2.90 11.24 -11.19
C PRO A 59 4.01 12.13 -11.74
N GLY A 60 4.70 11.66 -12.78
CA GLY A 60 5.80 12.39 -13.42
C GLY A 60 7.16 12.26 -12.72
N VAL A 61 7.25 11.56 -11.59
CA VAL A 61 8.51 11.21 -10.93
C VAL A 61 8.81 9.74 -11.17
N ALA A 62 10.01 9.45 -11.66
CA ALA A 62 10.45 8.08 -11.82
C ALA A 62 10.83 7.49 -10.46
N GLY A 63 10.21 6.37 -10.11
CA GLY A 63 10.55 5.62 -8.90
C GLY A 63 9.37 5.45 -7.93
N SER A 64 9.62 4.65 -6.90
CA SER A 64 8.73 4.46 -5.77
C SER A 64 9.30 5.20 -4.56
N HIS A 65 8.42 5.73 -3.73
CA HIS A 65 8.76 6.46 -2.51
C HIS A 65 8.08 5.81 -1.31
N CYS A 66 8.67 5.98 -0.13
CA CYS A 66 8.13 5.45 1.12
C CYS A 66 7.78 6.60 2.06
N VAL A 67 6.61 6.51 2.69
CA VAL A 67 6.31 7.26 3.93
C VAL A 67 6.71 6.38 5.09
N CYS A 68 7.61 6.89 5.94
CA CYS A 68 8.11 6.15 7.09
C CYS A 68 7.32 6.47 8.35
N PRO A 69 6.95 5.46 9.15
CA PRO A 69 6.35 5.70 10.45
C PRO A 69 7.36 6.36 11.39
N LYS A 70 6.85 6.99 12.46
CA LYS A 70 7.69 7.61 13.49
C LYS A 70 8.70 6.60 14.03
N GLY A 71 9.95 7.02 14.22
CA GLY A 71 11.02 6.13 14.67
C GLY A 71 11.78 5.46 13.53
N PHE A 72 11.47 5.76 12.26
CA PHE A 72 12.16 5.19 11.10
C PHE A 72 12.47 6.24 10.02
N GLU A 73 13.59 6.06 9.34
CA GLU A 73 14.05 6.92 8.26
C GLU A 73 14.77 6.17 7.14
N GLY A 74 15.19 6.93 6.13
CA GLY A 74 15.85 6.43 4.93
C GLY A 74 14.89 6.17 3.77
N ALA A 75 15.44 5.94 2.58
CA ALA A 75 14.66 5.81 1.34
C ALA A 75 13.62 4.68 1.36
N ARG A 76 13.89 3.63 2.15
CA ARG A 76 13.01 2.47 2.33
C ARG A 76 12.61 2.27 3.79
N CYS A 77 12.74 3.29 4.64
CA CYS A 77 12.48 3.18 6.08
C CYS A 77 13.31 2.09 6.76
N GLN A 78 14.54 1.86 6.28
CA GLN A 78 15.41 0.79 6.79
C GLN A 78 16.13 1.15 8.09
N ASP A 79 16.27 2.45 8.37
CA ASP A 79 17.02 2.96 9.51
C ASP A 79 16.06 3.33 10.64
N VAL A 80 16.46 3.11 11.89
CA VAL A 80 15.66 3.48 13.07
C VAL A 80 16.07 4.87 13.51
N THR A 81 15.14 5.83 13.51
CA THR A 81 15.36 7.11 14.18
C THR A 81 15.20 6.88 15.66
N ILE A 82 16.33 6.90 16.37
CA ILE A 82 16.30 6.96 17.82
C ILE A 82 15.94 8.40 18.18
N ASP A 83 14.64 8.67 18.18
CA ASP A 83 14.08 9.88 18.75
C ASP A 83 14.37 9.82 20.25
N PHE A 84 15.53 10.33 20.67
CA PHE A 84 15.78 10.64 22.08
C PHE A 84 14.81 11.75 22.47
N ASP A 85 13.59 11.34 22.84
CA ASP A 85 12.48 12.13 23.32
C ASP A 85 12.86 13.57 23.73
N LYS A 86 12.72 14.51 22.80
CA LYS A 86 12.47 15.92 23.14
C LYS A 86 11.02 16.10 23.62
N SER A 87 10.47 15.13 24.36
CA SER A 87 9.22 15.34 25.14
C SER A 87 9.48 15.96 26.52
N GLY A 88 10.70 16.46 26.76
CA GLY A 88 11.12 17.03 28.03
C GLY A 88 11.78 18.42 27.99
N GLU A 89 11.47 19.30 27.03
CA GLU A 89 11.95 20.70 27.09
C GLU A 89 10.77 21.67 27.25
N ASN A 90 10.40 21.86 28.53
CA ASN A 90 9.60 22.98 29.00
C ASN A 90 10.34 24.31 28.73
N SER A 91 10.12 24.90 27.56
CA SER A 91 10.61 26.25 27.30
C SER A 91 9.73 27.29 27.99
N ASN A 92 10.11 27.60 29.25
CA ASN A 92 9.85 28.79 30.08
C ASN A 92 8.41 29.35 30.10
#